data_AF-A0A5P9HHH9-F1
#
_entry.id   AF-A0A5P9HHH9-F1
#
_cell.length_a   1.000
_cell.length_b   1.000
_cell.length_c   1.000
_cell.angle_alpha   90.00
_cell.angle_beta   90.00
_cell.angle_gamma   90.00
#
_symmetry.space_group_name_H-M   'P 1'
#
loop_
_entity.id
_entity.type
_entity.pdbx_description
1 polymer ?
#
loop_
_entity_poly.entity_id
_entity_poly.type
_entity_poly.pdbx_seq_one_letter_code
_entity_poly.pdbx_strand_id
1 'polypeptide(L)'
;MKMKILYWSAFAFIISCILAGGSLGVYLIGRKDGIFDMELLRSVFTGTFGGVLFVIIISFLVRKKKNKTNIPTFDERNILMMKRYFLGALYFVLVGSGAVLMFLVFMGVETVETGMLALYLVLLFALVGTGAFVTSKL
;
A
#
# COMPACT_ATOMS: atom_id res chain seq x y z
N MET A 1 -5.65 -1.37 -25.33
CA MET A 1 -5.03 -0.06 -25.01
C MET A 1 -5.44 0.46 -23.63
N LYS A 2 -6.75 0.47 -23.28
CA LYS A 2 -7.26 0.88 -21.96
C LYS A 2 -6.60 0.18 -20.76
N MET A 3 -6.35 -1.13 -20.84
CA MET A 3 -5.70 -1.92 -19.78
C MET A 3 -4.26 -1.47 -19.44
N LYS A 4 -3.48 -1.02 -20.43
CA LYS A 4 -2.11 -0.52 -20.18
C LYS A 4 -2.16 0.82 -19.43
N ILE A 5 -2.99 1.75 -19.88
CA ILE A 5 -3.20 3.06 -19.24
C ILE A 5 -3.67 2.87 -17.79
N LEU A 6 -4.54 1.88 -17.56
CA LEU A 6 -5.05 1.56 -16.23
C LEU A 6 -3.98 1.04 -15.28
N TYR A 7 -3.15 0.10 -15.74
CA TYR A 7 -2.01 -0.42 -14.97
C TYR A 7 -1.05 0.71 -14.57
N TRP A 8 -0.70 1.59 -15.52
CA TRP A 8 0.17 2.73 -15.25
C TRP A 8 -0.46 3.73 -14.26
N SER A 9 -1.78 3.93 -14.31
CA SER A 9 -2.48 4.80 -13.35
C SER A 9 -2.48 4.24 -11.92
N ALA A 10 -2.68 2.93 -11.74
CA ALA A 10 -2.60 2.29 -10.43
C ALA A 10 -1.17 2.32 -9.88
N PHE A 11 -0.18 2.10 -10.76
CA PHE A 11 1.22 2.17 -10.39
C PHE A 11 1.62 3.59 -9.95
N ALA A 12 1.17 4.61 -10.68
CA ALA A 12 1.39 6.02 -10.32
C ALA A 12 0.72 6.37 -8.98
N PHE A 13 -0.50 5.88 -8.73
CA PHE A 13 -1.21 6.09 -7.47
C PHE A 13 -0.42 5.51 -6.28
N ILE A 14 0.05 4.26 -6.39
CA ILE A 14 0.84 3.61 -5.33
C ILE A 14 2.14 4.38 -5.05
N ILE A 15 2.86 4.81 -6.10
CA ILE A 15 4.08 5.62 -5.94
C ILE A 15 3.76 6.94 -5.22
N SER A 16 2.66 7.60 -5.57
CA SER A 16 2.25 8.85 -4.92
C SER A 16 1.94 8.64 -3.43
N CYS A 17 1.30 7.53 -3.06
CA CYS A 17 1.03 7.19 -1.67
C CYS A 17 2.32 6.92 -0.89
N ILE A 18 3.30 6.23 -1.48
CA ILE A 18 4.59 5.95 -0.83
C ILE A 18 5.37 7.25 -0.60
N LEU A 19 5.41 8.14 -1.60
CA LEU A 19 6.10 9.41 -1.47
C LEU A 19 5.41 10.35 -0.48
N ALA A 20 4.07 10.43 -0.52
CA ALA A 20 3.30 11.25 0.41
C ALA A 20 3.40 10.72 1.86
N GLY A 21 3.28 9.40 2.05
CA GLY A 21 3.41 8.77 3.36
C GLY A 21 4.84 8.87 3.92
N GLY A 22 5.85 8.61 3.09
CA GLY A 22 7.26 8.71 3.48
C GLY A 22 7.67 10.14 3.84
N SER A 23 7.22 11.14 3.07
CA SER A 23 7.47 12.55 3.37
C SER A 23 6.74 13.03 4.63
N LEU A 24 5.49 12.59 4.86
CA LEU A 24 4.78 12.83 6.12
C LEU A 24 5.50 12.19 7.32
N GLY A 25 6.03 10.98 7.16
CA GLY A 25 6.82 10.31 8.20
C GLY A 25 8.06 11.12 8.59
N VAL A 26 8.83 11.58 7.59
CA VAL A 26 10.01 12.43 7.82
C VAL A 26 9.61 13.76 8.46
N TYR A 27 8.50 14.37 8.03
CA TYR A 27 7.98 15.61 8.62
C TYR A 27 7.60 15.44 10.10
N LEU A 28 6.95 14.34 10.47
CA LEU A 28 6.56 14.07 11.86
C LEU A 28 7.77 13.80 12.76
N ILE A 29 8.80 13.12 12.26
CA ILE A 29 10.06 12.89 12.98
C ILE A 29 10.81 14.22 13.15
N GLY A 30 11.02 14.97 12.07
CA GLY A 30 11.72 16.26 12.11
C GLY A 30 11.01 17.34 12.94
N ARG A 31 9.68 17.24 13.11
CA ARG A 31 8.92 18.11 14.03
C ARG A 31 9.27 17.89 15.50
N LYS A 32 9.67 16.68 15.90
CA LYS A 32 10.07 16.39 17.28
C LYS A 32 11.48 16.89 17.58
N ASP A 33 12.40 16.72 16.63
CA ASP A 33 13.82 17.05 16.82
C ASP A 33 14.18 18.48 16.38
N GLY A 34 13.27 19.19 15.71
CA GLY A 34 13.49 20.56 15.20
C GLY A 34 14.45 20.63 14.00
N ILE A 35 14.94 19.48 13.53
CA ILE A 35 15.88 19.34 12.42
C ILE A 35 15.20 18.48 11.35
N PHE A 36 15.01 19.04 10.17
CA PHE A 36 14.57 18.28 9.00
C PHE A 36 15.76 17.54 8.41
N ASP A 37 15.87 16.26 8.74
CA ASP A 37 16.92 15.41 8.22
C ASP A 37 16.69 15.12 6.72
N MET A 38 17.44 15.86 5.90
CA MET A 38 17.41 15.74 4.45
C MET A 38 17.94 14.38 3.97
N GLU A 39 18.74 13.67 4.79
CA GLU A 39 19.27 12.36 4.45
C GLU A 39 18.17 11.29 4.51
N LEU A 40 17.31 11.34 5.53
CA LEU A 40 16.12 10.50 5.63
C LEU A 40 15.16 10.73 4.47
N LEU A 41 14.91 12.00 4.12
CA LEU A 41 14.09 12.34 2.95
C LEU A 41 14.69 11.77 1.67
N ARG A 42 16.01 11.92 1.48
CA ARG A 42 16.73 11.37 0.32
C ARG A 42 16.61 9.85 0.25
N SER A 43 16.69 9.16 1.37
CA SER A 43 16.53 7.70 1.47
C SER A 43 15.13 7.24 1.01
N VAL A 44 14.08 7.97 1.38
CA VAL A 44 12.71 7.70 0.91
C VAL A 44 12.63 7.80 -0.61
N PHE A 45 13.19 8.87 -1.20
CA PHE A 45 13.18 9.04 -2.66
C PHE A 45 14.03 7.99 -3.37
N THR A 46 15.26 7.75 -2.93
CA THR A 46 16.15 6.76 -3.55
C THR A 46 15.61 5.34 -3.43
N GLY A 47 15.03 4.98 -2.29
CA GLY A 47 14.37 3.69 -2.08
C GLY A 47 13.16 3.49 -3.00
N THR A 48 12.33 4.52 -3.14
CA THR A 48 11.15 4.46 -4.02
C THR A 48 11.56 4.34 -5.49
N PHE A 49 12.53 5.15 -5.94
CA PHE A 49 13.06 5.06 -7.30
C PHE A 49 13.72 3.71 -7.57
N GLY A 50 14.53 3.21 -6.62
CA GLY A 50 15.19 1.90 -6.72
C GLY A 50 14.19 0.75 -6.84
N GLY A 51 13.14 0.76 -6.01
CA GLY A 51 12.05 -0.23 -6.07
C GLY A 51 11.32 -0.22 -7.42
N VAL A 52 11.01 0.96 -7.96
CA VAL A 52 10.37 1.10 -9.27
C VAL A 52 11.27 0.55 -10.38
N LEU A 53 12.56 0.91 -10.37
CA LEU A 53 13.54 0.44 -11.36
C LEU A 53 13.67 -1.09 -11.32
N PHE A 54 13.71 -1.66 -10.12
CA PHE A 54 13.78 -3.11 -9.93
C PHE A 54 12.55 -3.84 -10.49
N VAL A 55 11.33 -3.33 -10.22
CA VAL A 55 10.09 -3.91 -10.76
C VAL A 55 10.06 -3.84 -12.29
N ILE A 56 10.54 -2.74 -12.89
CA ILE A 56 10.62 -2.60 -14.35
C ILE A 56 11.58 -3.65 -14.93
N ILE A 57 12.76 -3.82 -14.35
CA ILE A 57 13.76 -4.81 -14.80
C ILE A 57 13.19 -6.23 -14.74
N ILE A 58 12.57 -6.61 -13.61
CA ILE A 58 11.92 -7.93 -13.47
C ILE A 58 10.82 -8.10 -14.49
N SER A 59 9.95 -7.09 -14.67
CA SER A 59 8.84 -7.18 -15.61
C SER A 59 9.34 -7.39 -17.05
N PHE A 60 10.45 -6.77 -17.42
CA PHE A 60 11.09 -6.93 -18.71
C PHE A 60 11.66 -8.34 -18.90
N LEU A 61 12.37 -8.86 -17.89
CA LEU A 61 12.92 -10.23 -17.89
C LEU A 61 11.81 -11.29 -17.98
N VAL A 62 10.74 -11.14 -17.21
CA VAL A 62 9.60 -12.07 -17.19
C VAL A 62 8.84 -12.02 -18.52
N ARG A 63 8.67 -10.83 -19.12
CA ARG A 63 7.97 -10.68 -20.41
C ARG A 63 8.73 -11.34 -21.55
N LYS A 64 10.07 -11.24 -21.54
CA LYS A 64 10.93 -11.96 -22.49
C LYS A 64 10.73 -13.48 -22.41
N LYS A 65 10.48 -14.01 -21.19
CA LYS A 65 10.21 -15.44 -20.96
C LYS A 65 8.77 -15.83 -21.34
N LYS A 66 7.79 -14.95 -21.11
CA LYS A 66 6.35 -15.22 -21.36
C LYS A 66 5.92 -15.17 -22.81
N ASN A 67 6.63 -14.46 -23.70
CA ASN A 67 6.33 -14.45 -25.15
C ASN A 67 6.38 -15.85 -25.81
N LYS A 68 6.85 -16.88 -25.09
CA LYS A 68 6.87 -18.28 -25.54
C LYS A 68 5.60 -19.08 -25.23
N THR A 69 4.66 -18.54 -24.45
CA THR A 69 3.47 -19.29 -23.98
C THR A 69 2.23 -18.41 -24.07
N ASN A 70 1.24 -18.88 -24.84
CA ASN A 70 -0.02 -18.18 -25.10
C ASN A 70 -0.99 -18.39 -23.90
N ILE A 71 -0.72 -17.69 -22.80
CA ILE A 71 -1.55 -17.77 -21.59
C ILE A 71 -2.68 -16.74 -21.71
N PRO A 72 -3.96 -17.13 -21.56
CA PRO A 72 -5.06 -16.18 -21.60
C PRO A 72 -4.94 -15.15 -20.49
N THR A 73 -5.29 -13.90 -20.81
CA THR A 73 -5.06 -12.73 -19.95
C THR A 73 -6.02 -12.64 -18.77
N PHE A 74 -7.21 -13.24 -18.86
CA PHE A 74 -8.23 -13.21 -17.81
C PHE A 74 -9.01 -14.52 -17.80
N ASP A 75 -9.26 -15.03 -16.59
CA ASP A 75 -10.03 -16.24 -16.32
C ASP A 75 -11.05 -15.90 -15.22
N GLU A 76 -12.32 -16.27 -15.40
CA GLU A 76 -13.41 -15.98 -14.47
C GLU A 76 -13.13 -16.51 -13.05
N ARG A 77 -12.34 -17.59 -12.96
CA ARG A 77 -11.89 -18.16 -11.69
C ARG A 77 -11.02 -17.20 -10.89
N ASN A 78 -10.21 -16.36 -11.55
CA ASN A 78 -9.38 -15.37 -10.88
C ASN A 78 -10.22 -14.26 -10.23
N ILE A 79 -11.33 -13.86 -10.85
CA ILE A 79 -12.23 -12.83 -10.31
C ILE A 79 -12.91 -13.34 -9.03
N LEU A 80 -13.36 -14.60 -9.03
CA LEU A 80 -13.95 -15.23 -7.85
C LEU A 80 -12.93 -15.32 -6.70
N MET A 81 -11.68 -15.73 -7.01
CA MET A 81 -10.60 -15.79 -6.02
C MET A 81 -10.25 -14.42 -5.45
N MET A 82 -10.23 -13.38 -6.28
CA MET A 82 -10.01 -12.00 -5.85
C MET A 82 -11.08 -11.51 -4.87
N LYS A 83 -12.36 -11.78 -5.16
CA LYS A 83 -13.45 -11.41 -4.24
C LYS A 83 -13.27 -12.07 -2.88
N ARG A 84 -12.97 -13.37 -2.85
CA ARG A 84 -12.72 -14.11 -1.60
C ARG A 84 -11.52 -13.57 -0.85
N TYR A 85 -10.45 -13.21 -1.55
CA TYR A 85 -9.27 -12.59 -0.95
C TYR A 85 -9.59 -11.22 -0.32
N PHE A 86 -10.37 -10.38 -1.01
CA PHE A 86 -10.80 -9.09 -0.45
C PHE A 86 -11.65 -9.24 0.79
N LEU A 87 -12.56 -10.20 0.77
CA LEU A 87 -13.41 -10.53 1.91
C LEU A 87 -12.56 -10.99 3.11
N GLY A 88 -11.58 -11.85 2.87
CA GLY A 88 -10.62 -12.28 3.90
C GLY A 88 -9.77 -11.14 4.45
N ALA A 89 -9.23 -10.28 3.58
CA ALA A 89 -8.45 -9.11 3.98
C ALA A 89 -9.30 -8.11 4.79
N LEU A 90 -10.54 -7.86 4.39
CA LEU A 90 -11.47 -6.98 5.10
C LEU A 90 -11.79 -7.51 6.50
N TYR A 91 -12.06 -8.81 6.64
CA TYR A 91 -12.26 -9.42 7.94
C TYR A 91 -11.00 -9.39 8.80
N PHE A 92 -9.83 -9.65 8.22
CA PHE A 92 -8.57 -9.56 8.95
C PHE A 92 -8.34 -8.15 9.50
N VAL A 93 -8.61 -7.11 8.72
CA VAL A 93 -8.46 -5.71 9.14
C VAL A 93 -9.48 -5.34 10.22
N LEU A 94 -10.76 -5.72 10.07
CA LEU A 94 -11.81 -5.44 11.06
C LEU A 94 -11.61 -6.18 12.38
N VAL A 95 -11.27 -7.46 12.31
CA VAL A 95 -11.03 -8.27 13.51
C VAL A 95 -9.72 -7.87 14.17
N GLY A 96 -8.67 -7.62 13.37
CA GLY A 96 -7.38 -7.15 13.87
C GLY A 96 -7.49 -5.78 14.54
N SER A 97 -8.24 -4.83 13.96
CA SER A 97 -8.46 -3.51 14.56
C SER A 97 -9.23 -3.61 15.88
N GLY A 98 -10.29 -4.43 15.92
CA GLY A 98 -11.04 -4.70 17.14
C GLY A 98 -10.19 -5.39 18.21
N ALA A 99 -9.33 -6.34 17.83
CA ALA A 99 -8.44 -7.02 18.75
C ALA A 99 -7.40 -6.08 19.38
N VAL A 100 -6.84 -5.16 18.58
CA VAL A 100 -5.91 -4.13 19.10
C VAL A 100 -6.60 -3.23 20.12
N LEU A 101 -7.83 -2.80 19.86
CA LEU A 101 -8.61 -2.00 20.81
C LEU A 101 -8.93 -2.78 22.10
N MET A 102 -9.35 -4.04 22.00
CA MET A 102 -9.54 -4.92 23.16
C MET A 102 -8.26 -5.04 23.99
N PHE A 103 -7.11 -5.21 23.34
CA PHE A 103 -5.82 -5.32 24.02
C PHE A 103 -5.46 -4.05 24.79
N LEU A 104 -5.71 -2.87 24.20
CA LEU A 104 -5.52 -1.58 24.86
C LEU A 104 -6.42 -1.43 26.09
N VAL A 105 -7.68 -1.89 26.00
CA VAL A 105 -8.61 -1.90 27.15
C VAL A 105 -8.11 -2.83 28.26
N PHE A 106 -7.62 -4.02 27.92
CA PHE A 106 -7.05 -4.95 28.92
C PHE A 106 -5.77 -4.40 29.58
N MET A 107 -5.01 -3.57 28.89
CA MET A 107 -3.85 -2.87 29.44
C MET A 107 -4.22 -1.66 30.32
N GLY A 108 -5.52 -1.36 30.49
CA GLY A 108 -5.99 -0.24 31.30
C GLY A 108 -5.80 1.12 30.63
N VAL A 109 -5.64 1.17 29.30
CA VAL A 109 -5.53 2.42 28.56
C VAL A 109 -6.93 2.99 28.35
N GLU A 110 -7.32 3.96 29.18
CA GLU A 110 -8.65 4.60 29.12
C GLU A 110 -8.74 5.69 28.05
N THR A 111 -7.62 6.32 27.73
CA THR A 111 -7.55 7.42 26.76
C THR A 111 -6.56 7.11 25.66
N VAL A 112 -6.99 7.25 24.41
CA VAL A 112 -6.11 7.15 23.24
C VAL A 112 -5.85 8.56 22.71
N GLU A 113 -4.59 8.88 22.46
CA GLU A 113 -4.25 10.12 21.78
C GLU A 113 -4.92 10.15 20.39
N THR A 114 -5.72 11.19 20.15
CA THR A 114 -6.45 11.37 18.89
C THR A 114 -5.51 11.40 17.68
N GLY A 115 -4.27 11.89 17.85
CA GLY A 115 -3.23 11.86 16.82
C GLY A 115 -2.82 10.44 16.40
N MET A 116 -2.67 9.53 17.35
CA MET A 116 -2.33 8.12 17.08
C MET A 116 -3.48 7.38 16.39
N LEU A 117 -4.71 7.68 16.81
CA LEU A 117 -5.93 7.12 16.22
C LEU A 117 -6.13 7.64 14.78
N ALA A 118 -5.84 8.91 14.53
CA ALA A 118 -5.87 9.50 13.18
C ALA A 118 -4.81 8.85 12.26
N LEU A 119 -3.57 8.68 12.73
CA LEU A 119 -2.52 7.99 11.95
C LEU A 119 -2.91 6.55 11.62
N TYR A 120 -3.46 5.84 12.60
CA TYR A 120 -3.95 4.47 12.40
C TYR A 120 -5.05 4.41 11.33
N LEU A 121 -6.04 5.29 11.41
CA LEU A 121 -7.13 5.35 10.43
C LEU A 121 -6.64 5.73 9.03
N VAL A 122 -5.69 6.67 8.91
CA VAL A 122 -5.11 7.04 7.60
C VAL A 122 -4.36 5.86 6.98
N LEU A 123 -3.57 5.12 7.77
CA LEU A 123 -2.87 3.91 7.29
C LEU A 123 -3.85 2.83 6.84
N LEU A 124 -4.90 2.59 7.63
CA LEU A 124 -5.93 1.62 7.33
C LEU A 124 -6.71 2.01 6.06
N PHE A 125 -7.06 3.29 5.93
CA PHE A 125 -7.73 3.82 4.74
C PHE A 125 -6.83 3.76 3.50
N ALA A 126 -5.53 4.01 3.63
CA ALA A 126 -4.58 3.86 2.53
C ALA A 126 -4.46 2.39 2.09
N LEU A 127 -4.39 1.43 3.02
CA LEU A 127 -4.32 0.00 2.71
C LEU A 127 -5.60 -0.51 2.06
N VAL A 128 -6.77 -0.21 2.63
CA VAL A 128 -8.05 -0.63 2.07
C VAL A 128 -8.36 0.10 0.76
N GLY A 129 -8.06 1.39 0.68
CA GLY A 129 -8.27 2.22 -0.50
C GLY A 129 -7.41 1.81 -1.69
N THR A 130 -6.11 1.55 -1.47
CA THR A 130 -5.22 1.03 -2.52
C THR A 130 -5.67 -0.35 -2.98
N GLY A 131 -6.04 -1.22 -2.03
CA GLY A 131 -6.60 -2.53 -2.35
C GLY A 131 -7.87 -2.42 -3.21
N ALA A 132 -8.86 -1.66 -2.75
CA ALA A 132 -10.13 -1.49 -3.43
C ALA A 132 -9.96 -0.85 -4.81
N PHE A 133 -9.05 0.13 -4.93
CA PHE A 133 -8.72 0.75 -6.21
C PHE A 133 -8.17 -0.28 -7.19
N VAL A 134 -7.19 -1.08 -6.78
CA VAL A 134 -6.64 -2.14 -7.63
C VAL A 134 -7.74 -3.09 -8.07
N THR A 135 -8.62 -3.54 -7.17
CA THR A 135 -9.65 -4.52 -7.52
C THR A 135 -10.82 -3.99 -8.31
N SER A 136 -11.16 -2.70 -8.16
CA SER A 136 -12.18 -2.05 -8.98
C SER A 136 -11.78 -1.95 -10.47
N LYS A 137 -10.49 -2.21 -10.75
CA LYS A 137 -9.86 -2.03 -12.06
C LYS A 137 -9.39 -3.36 -12.68
N LEU A 138 -9.62 -4.49 -12.01
CA LEU A 138 -9.43 -5.87 -12.51
C LEU A 138 -10.78 -6.42 -13.00
#